data_AF-A0A7C4D257-F1
#
_entry.id   AF-A0A7C4D257-F1
#
_cell.length_a   1.000
_cell.length_b   1.000
_cell.length_c   1.000
_cell.angle_alpha   90.00
_cell.angle_beta   90.00
_cell.angle_gamma   90.00
#
_symmetry.space_group_name_H-M   'P 1'
#
loop_
_entity.id
_entity.type
_entity.pdbx_description
1 polymer ?
#
loop_
_entity_poly.entity_id
_entity_poly.type
_entity_poly.pdbx_seq_one_letter_code
_entity_poly.pdbx_strand_id
1 'polypeptide(L)'
;IYTDCDRDSLLVIVHQEGKVCHKDKETCFHEKIKEYRIRHLIIEELEKIIEERIKKPKEDSYTSSIVNKGLEEISKKIIEEAAEVAISALRESEERLISEIADLLFHLLVLLKVRGKSINDVYEELWRRRK
;
A
#
# COMPACT_ATOMS: atom_id res chain seq x y z
N ILE A 1 23.20 11.19 2.66
CA ILE A 1 24.09 10.77 1.54
C ILE A 1 24.94 9.63 2.07
N TYR A 2 24.95 8.51 1.36
CA TYR A 2 25.69 7.30 1.70
C TYR A 2 26.68 6.99 0.58
N THR A 3 27.67 6.15 0.85
CA THR A 3 28.59 5.61 -0.15
C THR A 3 28.60 4.09 -0.04
N ASP A 4 29.02 3.40 -1.08
CA ASP A 4 29.16 1.94 -1.08
C ASP A 4 30.41 1.46 -0.34
N CYS A 5 30.68 0.15 -0.38
CA CYS A 5 31.69 -0.49 0.45
C CYS A 5 33.13 -0.16 0.03
N ASP A 6 33.36 0.08 -1.26
CA ASP A 6 34.65 0.47 -1.86
C ASP A 6 34.74 1.96 -2.19
N ARG A 7 33.64 2.70 -1.96
CA ARG A 7 33.57 4.18 -2.00
C ARG A 7 33.73 4.76 -3.41
N ASP A 8 33.27 4.05 -4.42
CA ASP A 8 33.27 4.56 -5.80
C ASP A 8 31.90 5.11 -6.23
N SER A 9 30.86 4.88 -5.42
CA SER A 9 29.49 5.33 -5.68
C SER A 9 28.87 6.09 -4.51
N LEU A 10 27.99 7.04 -4.82
CA LEU A 10 27.20 7.80 -3.83
C LEU A 10 25.70 7.53 -3.99
N LEU A 11 25.04 7.20 -2.88
CA LEU A 11 23.58 7.20 -2.76
C LEU A 11 23.11 8.50 -2.12
N VAL A 12 22.47 9.35 -2.93
CA VAL A 12 21.84 10.59 -2.48
C VAL A 12 20.32 10.34 -2.38
N ILE A 13 19.81 10.28 -1.15
CA ILE A 13 18.37 10.22 -0.90
C ILE A 13 17.83 11.65 -0.92
N VAL A 14 16.84 11.90 -1.78
CA VAL A 14 16.25 13.22 -1.99
C VAL A 14 14.73 13.15 -1.89
N HIS A 15 14.11 14.25 -1.47
CA HIS A 15 12.69 14.47 -1.67
C HIS A 15 12.49 15.06 -3.07
N GLN A 16 11.75 14.36 -3.93
CA GLN A 16 11.49 14.83 -5.29
C GLN A 16 10.40 15.91 -5.27
N GLU A 17 10.70 17.07 -5.86
CA GLU A 17 9.71 18.11 -6.12
C GLU A 17 9.35 18.14 -7.61
N GLY A 18 8.09 17.82 -7.93
CA GLY A 18 7.61 17.78 -9.30
C GLY A 18 8.15 16.60 -10.13
N LYS A 19 8.12 16.73 -11.45
CA LYS A 19 8.62 15.72 -12.39
C LYS A 19 10.00 16.09 -12.88
N VAL A 20 10.96 15.18 -12.72
CA VAL A 20 12.38 15.44 -13.04
C VAL A 20 12.79 14.99 -14.43
N CYS A 21 12.02 14.11 -15.06
CA CYS A 21 12.34 13.63 -16.40
C CYS A 21 11.98 14.70 -17.45
N HIS A 22 12.87 14.93 -18.42
CA HIS A 22 12.64 15.84 -19.56
C HIS A 22 11.43 15.46 -20.45
N LYS A 23 10.87 14.26 -20.28
CA LYS A 23 9.65 13.77 -20.95
C LYS A 23 8.39 13.91 -20.10
N ASP A 24 8.41 14.73 -19.06
CA ASP A 24 7.29 14.92 -18.13
C ASP A 24 6.87 13.62 -17.41
N LYS A 25 7.87 12.85 -16.99
CA LYS A 25 7.73 11.59 -16.22
C LYS A 25 8.34 11.71 -14.82
N GLU A 26 7.91 10.85 -13.90
CA GLU A 26 8.40 10.85 -12.51
C GLU A 26 9.88 10.51 -12.40
N THR A 27 10.38 9.58 -13.22
CA THR A 27 11.78 9.13 -13.24
C THR A 27 12.28 9.02 -14.67
N CYS A 28 13.59 9.15 -14.88
CA CYS A 28 14.23 8.83 -16.16
C CYS A 28 14.11 7.34 -16.50
N PHE A 29 13.97 6.47 -15.49
CA PHE A 29 13.86 5.01 -15.66
C PHE A 29 12.40 4.54 -15.75
N HIS A 30 11.60 5.21 -16.59
CA HIS A 30 10.17 4.92 -16.74
C HIS A 30 9.86 3.84 -17.79
N GLU A 31 10.84 3.46 -18.61
CA GLU A 31 10.69 2.40 -19.63
C GLU A 31 11.12 1.06 -19.03
N LYS A 32 10.15 0.16 -18.84
CA LYS A 32 10.41 -1.19 -18.32
C LYS A 32 11.02 -2.06 -19.42
N ILE A 33 12.30 -2.40 -19.30
CA ILE A 33 12.95 -3.40 -20.16
C ILE A 33 12.52 -4.82 -19.76
N LYS A 34 12.33 -5.03 -18.45
CA LYS A 34 11.85 -6.28 -17.86
C LYS A 34 11.03 -5.97 -16.62
N GLU A 35 9.89 -6.64 -16.48
CA GLU A 35 9.05 -6.48 -15.30
C GLU A 35 9.56 -7.38 -14.18
N TYR A 36 9.93 -6.76 -13.06
CA TYR A 36 10.28 -7.46 -11.83
C TYR A 36 9.13 -7.28 -10.85
N ARG A 37 8.66 -8.39 -10.26
CA ARG A 37 7.74 -8.33 -9.12
C ARG A 37 8.53 -7.88 -7.89
N ILE A 38 8.61 -6.57 -7.70
CA ILE A 38 9.25 -5.97 -6.54
C ILE A 38 8.25 -6.03 -5.38
N ARG A 39 8.37 -7.08 -4.55
CA ARG A 39 7.37 -7.40 -3.51
C ARG A 39 7.04 -6.24 -2.58
N HIS A 40 8.01 -5.38 -2.26
CA HIS A 40 7.81 -4.26 -1.34
C HIS A 40 7.03 -3.08 -1.93
N LEU A 41 6.83 -3.03 -3.26
CA LEU A 41 6.03 -1.98 -3.91
C LEU A 41 4.52 -2.31 -3.99
N ILE A 42 4.11 -3.54 -3.63
CA ILE A 42 2.72 -3.97 -3.79
C ILE A 42 1.72 -3.08 -3.04
N ILE A 43 2.11 -2.57 -1.86
CA ILE A 43 1.24 -1.70 -1.07
C ILE A 43 1.02 -0.36 -1.78
N GLU A 44 2.08 0.22 -2.36
CA GLU A 44 1.98 1.47 -3.12
C GLU A 44 1.15 1.29 -4.39
N GLU A 45 1.32 0.16 -5.08
CA GLU A 45 0.50 -0.20 -6.25
C GLU A 45 -0.98 -0.35 -5.88
N LEU A 46 -1.27 -1.05 -4.78
CA LEU A 46 -2.63 -1.20 -4.26
C LEU A 46 -3.23 0.13 -3.85
N GLU A 47 -2.48 1.00 -3.17
CA GLU A 47 -2.95 2.34 -2.81
C GLU A 47 -3.34 3.17 -4.05
N LYS A 48 -2.54 3.11 -5.13
CA LYS A 48 -2.86 3.77 -6.40
C LYS A 48 -4.15 3.21 -7.01
N ILE A 49 -4.31 1.89 -7.04
CA ILE A 49 -5.53 1.24 -7.53
C ILE A 49 -6.75 1.65 -6.70
N ILE A 50 -6.63 1.66 -5.38
CA ILE A 50 -7.71 2.08 -4.46
C ILE A 50 -8.08 3.54 -4.72
N GLU A 51 -7.09 4.43 -4.82
CA GLU A 51 -7.32 5.85 -5.11
C GLU A 51 -8.01 6.06 -6.46
N GLU A 52 -7.59 5.32 -7.49
CA GLU A 52 -8.24 5.34 -8.80
C GLU A 52 -9.71 4.88 -8.71
N ARG A 53 -10.00 3.82 -7.95
CA ARG A 53 -11.36 3.30 -7.76
C ARG A 53 -12.27 4.24 -6.96
N ILE A 54 -11.70 5.02 -6.06
CA ILE A 54 -12.42 6.07 -5.33
C ILE A 54 -12.73 7.25 -6.27
N LYS A 55 -11.76 7.70 -7.06
CA LYS A 55 -11.92 8.84 -7.98
C LYS A 55 -12.78 8.51 -9.20
N LYS A 56 -12.67 7.29 -9.70
CA LYS A 56 -13.36 6.76 -10.90
C LYS A 56 -14.00 5.42 -10.56
N PRO A 57 -15.18 5.43 -9.90
CA PRO A 57 -15.88 4.21 -9.53
C PRO A 57 -16.14 3.32 -10.75
N LYS A 58 -15.95 2.01 -10.57
CA LYS A 58 -16.29 0.99 -11.57
C LYS A 58 -17.33 0.06 -10.96
N GLU A 59 -18.45 -0.16 -11.66
CA GLU A 59 -19.61 -0.91 -11.14
C GLU A 59 -19.23 -2.30 -10.61
N ASP A 60 -18.33 -3.02 -11.30
CA ASP A 60 -17.90 -4.38 -10.91
C ASP A 60 -16.70 -4.42 -9.95
N SER A 61 -16.29 -3.28 -9.36
CA SER A 61 -15.15 -3.26 -8.44
C SER A 61 -15.59 -3.41 -6.99
N TYR A 62 -15.04 -4.41 -6.31
CA TYR A 62 -15.20 -4.59 -4.86
C TYR A 62 -14.87 -3.31 -4.07
N THR A 63 -13.75 -2.65 -4.39
CA THR A 63 -13.35 -1.38 -3.78
C THR A 63 -14.39 -0.30 -3.98
N SER A 64 -14.96 -0.15 -5.18
CA SER A 64 -16.02 0.84 -5.43
C SER A 64 -17.28 0.52 -4.63
N SER A 65 -17.68 -0.76 -4.55
CA SER A 65 -18.83 -1.20 -3.77
C SER A 65 -18.68 -0.87 -2.29
N ILE A 66 -17.56 -1.24 -1.65
CA ILE A 66 -17.37 -1.00 -0.22
C ILE A 66 -17.22 0.48 0.11
N VAL A 67 -16.55 1.27 -0.74
CA VAL A 67 -16.43 2.72 -0.56
C VAL A 67 -17.80 3.39 -0.67
N ASN A 68 -18.64 2.97 -1.62
CA ASN A 68 -20.01 3.50 -1.78
C ASN A 68 -20.90 3.20 -0.57
N LYS A 69 -20.69 2.06 0.12
CA LYS A 69 -21.37 1.73 1.37
C LYS A 69 -20.88 2.55 2.57
N GLY A 70 -19.76 3.24 2.45
CA GLY A 70 -19.27 4.21 3.42
C GLY A 70 -18.46 3.62 4.58
N LEU A 71 -18.09 4.49 5.53
CA LEU A 71 -17.18 4.18 6.62
C LEU A 71 -17.67 3.08 7.56
N GLU A 72 -18.99 2.94 7.74
CA GLU A 72 -19.56 1.90 8.61
C GLU A 72 -19.27 0.51 8.06
N GLU A 73 -19.48 0.28 6.76
CA GLU A 73 -19.20 -1.00 6.12
C GLU A 73 -17.70 -1.31 6.12
N ILE A 74 -16.86 -0.33 5.80
CA ILE A 74 -15.40 -0.49 5.84
C ILE A 74 -14.96 -0.92 7.25
N SER A 75 -15.53 -0.29 8.28
CA SER A 75 -15.20 -0.61 9.68
C SER A 75 -15.69 -2.01 10.08
N LYS A 76 -16.87 -2.43 9.61
CA LYS A 76 -17.37 -3.80 9.81
C LYS A 76 -16.43 -4.84 9.21
N LYS A 77 -15.98 -4.63 7.97
CA LYS A 77 -14.99 -5.51 7.33
C LYS A 77 -13.68 -5.57 8.12
N ILE A 78 -13.14 -4.44 8.57
CA ILE A 78 -11.92 -4.45 9.40
C ILE A 78 -12.09 -5.30 10.68
N ILE A 79 -13.23 -5.18 11.35
CA ILE A 79 -13.52 -5.96 12.57
C ILE A 79 -13.62 -7.45 12.24
N GLU A 80 -14.31 -7.80 11.14
CA GLU A 80 -14.44 -9.17 10.65
C GLU A 80 -13.07 -9.78 10.35
N GLU A 81 -12.27 -9.15 9.48
CA GLU A 81 -10.94 -9.65 9.10
C GLU A 81 -9.99 -9.76 10.31
N ALA A 82 -10.06 -8.80 11.24
CA ALA A 82 -9.23 -8.86 12.45
C ALA A 82 -9.61 -10.05 13.35
N ALA A 83 -10.89 -10.39 13.44
CA ALA A 83 -11.35 -11.57 14.15
C ALA A 83 -10.93 -12.85 13.43
N GLU A 84 -11.04 -12.88 12.10
CA GLU A 84 -10.63 -14.02 11.28
C GLU A 84 -9.12 -14.27 11.40
N VAL A 85 -8.26 -13.25 11.31
CA VAL A 85 -6.81 -13.37 11.58
C VAL A 85 -6.54 -14.04 12.92
N ALA A 86 -7.22 -13.62 13.99
CA ALA A 86 -7.04 -14.20 15.31
C ALA A 86 -7.52 -15.65 15.40
N ILE A 87 -8.60 -16.00 14.71
CA ILE A 87 -9.12 -17.37 14.64
C ILE A 87 -8.17 -18.25 13.84
N SER A 88 -7.75 -17.82 12.65
CA SER A 88 -6.86 -18.57 11.77
C SER A 88 -5.52 -18.86 12.44
N ALA A 89 -4.97 -17.88 13.17
CA ALA A 89 -3.73 -18.05 13.93
C ALA A 89 -3.81 -19.14 15.01
N LEU A 90 -5.01 -19.49 15.48
CA LEU A 90 -5.21 -20.49 16.52
C LEU A 90 -5.63 -21.86 15.98
N ARG A 91 -6.29 -21.90 14.82
CA ARG A 91 -7.12 -23.05 14.43
C ARG A 91 -7.04 -23.46 12.96
N GLU A 92 -6.38 -22.69 12.12
CA GLU A 92 -6.39 -22.91 10.66
C GLU A 92 -4.98 -23.03 10.10
N SER A 93 -4.86 -23.11 8.76
CA SER A 93 -3.58 -23.25 8.09
C SER A 93 -2.85 -21.91 7.94
N GLU A 94 -1.53 -21.97 7.77
CA GLU A 94 -0.69 -20.79 7.50
C GLU A 94 -1.16 -20.06 6.23
N GLU A 95 -1.60 -20.79 5.20
CA GLU A 95 -2.13 -20.18 3.98
C GLU A 95 -3.39 -19.36 4.27
N ARG A 96 -4.28 -19.85 5.13
CA ARG A 96 -5.50 -19.12 5.51
C ARG A 96 -5.15 -17.90 6.35
N LEU A 97 -4.26 -18.04 7.33
CA LEU A 97 -3.78 -16.91 8.13
C LEU A 97 -3.18 -15.79 7.26
N ILE A 98 -2.33 -16.14 6.28
CA ILE A 98 -1.75 -15.16 5.35
C ILE A 98 -2.83 -14.49 4.49
N SER A 99 -3.88 -15.22 4.11
CA SER A 99 -5.04 -14.66 3.39
C SER A 99 -5.76 -13.60 4.24
N GLU A 100 -6.14 -13.91 5.48
CA GLU A 100 -6.88 -12.95 6.32
C GLU A 100 -6.03 -11.72 6.66
N ILE A 101 -4.71 -11.89 6.84
CA ILE A 101 -3.80 -10.76 7.05
C ILE A 101 -3.77 -9.88 5.80
N ALA A 102 -3.78 -10.46 4.60
CA ALA A 102 -3.83 -9.69 3.36
C ALA A 102 -5.15 -8.92 3.22
N ASP A 103 -6.29 -9.53 3.58
CA ASP A 103 -7.60 -8.88 3.54
C ASP A 103 -7.72 -7.77 4.58
N LEU A 104 -7.22 -7.99 5.80
CA LEU A 104 -7.13 -6.95 6.82
C LEU A 104 -6.28 -5.76 6.34
N LEU A 105 -5.09 -6.02 5.79
CA LEU A 105 -4.23 -4.96 5.24
C LEU A 105 -4.92 -4.20 4.11
N PHE A 106 -5.60 -4.89 3.20
CA PHE A 106 -6.37 -4.25 2.13
C PHE A 106 -7.44 -3.31 2.69
N HIS A 107 -8.24 -3.77 3.66
CA HIS A 107 -9.30 -2.96 4.26
C HIS A 107 -8.77 -1.75 5.05
N LEU A 108 -7.61 -1.89 5.69
CA LEU A 108 -6.90 -0.77 6.32
C LEU A 108 -6.43 0.27 5.28
N LEU A 109 -5.92 -0.16 4.12
CA LEU A 109 -5.54 0.76 3.04
C LEU A 109 -6.75 1.53 2.48
N VAL A 110 -7.88 0.86 2.30
CA VAL A 110 -9.14 1.51 1.90
C VAL A 110 -9.57 2.56 2.92
N LEU A 111 -9.54 2.22 4.21
CA LEU A 111 -9.86 3.16 5.29
C LEU A 111 -8.94 4.39 5.26
N LEU A 112 -7.62 4.19 5.15
CA LEU A 112 -6.66 5.30 5.07
C LEU A 112 -7.03 6.26 3.93
N LYS A 113 -7.27 5.74 2.72
CA LYS A 113 -7.62 6.59 1.56
C LYS A 113 -8.94 7.32 1.74
N VAL A 114 -9.99 6.67 2.24
CA VAL A 114 -11.27 7.32 2.53
C VAL A 114 -11.13 8.42 3.59
N ARG A 115 -10.16 8.31 4.49
CA ARG A 115 -9.82 9.32 5.51
C ARG A 115 -8.81 10.37 5.04
N GLY A 116 -8.43 10.37 3.76
CA GLY A 116 -7.45 11.31 3.20
C GLY A 116 -6.02 11.07 3.70
N LYS A 117 -5.70 9.80 4.05
CA LYS A 117 -4.42 9.33 4.56
C LYS A 117 -3.79 8.30 3.63
N SER A 118 -2.54 7.95 3.90
CA SER A 118 -1.76 6.96 3.15
C SER A 118 -1.03 6.00 4.07
N ILE A 119 -0.48 4.92 3.52
CA ILE A 119 0.38 4.02 4.29
C ILE A 119 1.62 4.73 4.85
N ASN A 120 2.11 5.79 4.17
CA ASN A 120 3.25 6.56 4.64
C ASN A 120 2.97 7.21 6.00
N ASP A 121 1.74 7.67 6.26
CA ASP A 121 1.36 8.18 7.59
C ASP A 121 1.52 7.09 8.67
N VAL A 122 1.24 5.82 8.35
CA VAL A 122 1.42 4.68 9.24
C VAL A 122 2.90 4.32 9.40
N TYR A 123 3.67 4.33 8.31
CA TYR A 123 5.11 4.08 8.35
C TYR A 123 5.85 5.10 9.20
N GLU A 124 5.51 6.39 9.10
CA GLU A 124 6.07 7.43 9.97
C GLU A 124 5.74 7.17 11.45
N GLU A 125 4.52 6.73 11.74
CA GLU A 125 4.13 6.40 13.11
C GLU A 125 4.87 5.17 13.65
N LEU A 126 5.02 4.12 12.84
CA LEU A 126 5.80 2.93 13.21
C LEU A 126 7.28 3.27 13.39
N TRP A 127 7.83 4.11 12.51
CA TRP A 127 9.19 4.63 12.62
C TRP A 127 9.39 5.34 13.94
N ARG A 128 8.43 6.19 14.37
CA ARG A 128 8.48 6.87 15.66
C ARG A 128 8.48 5.93 16.87
N ARG A 129 7.87 4.74 16.75
CA ARG A 129 7.70 3.76 17.84
C ARG A 129 8.83 2.72 17.95
N ARG A 130 9.70 2.59 16.95
CA ARG A 130 10.66 1.46 16.78
C ARG A 130 11.80 1.33 17.81
N LYS A 131 11.73 2.01 18.96
CA LYS A 131 12.82 2.06 19.95
C LYS A 131 13.25 0.67 20.40
#